data_AF-A0A8W8KS16-F1
#
_entry.id   AF-A0A8W8KS16-F1
#
_cell.length_a   1.000
_cell.length_b   1.000
_cell.length_c   1.000
_cell.angle_alpha   90.00
_cell.angle_beta   90.00
_cell.angle_gamma   90.00
#
_symmetry.space_group_name_H-M   'P 1'
#
loop_
_entity.id
_entity.type
_entity.pdbx_description
1 polymer ?
#
loop_
_entity_poly.entity_id
_entity_poly.type
_entity_poly.pdbx_seq_one_letter_code
_entity_poly.pdbx_strand_id
1 'polypeptide(L)'
;MKPKKKVNIDDSDNDNTAVNPGPEADLDFFRRVLDTIPPASFFSDDAKDRLLQESEESTSESDEIDGDVSKKRKKEQKQKGNKKKKLNPLQSKTVSQIQFESEPAEEDEPYSKIKEKQKHKHKGKNKKSGGGGEGTPDVSKAARLDVLQQKLLEMQKLGKERSLTSIEVQEQKRLRRKESKLKSKVKKKKNKNPALKAAGQVNGDAMAGYKSPERPSVVDKEGKLVFSKFDFTKNDEKEKPKNSLHGKDFKRLLEKIEKRKSKIENLKEKDAEKAKKLEQRNAWQSVMLRAEGEKVKDDPALLKKALKKKEKMREKKKAKWTERQDTVNKKIEKRQEKRQKNIKERKQTKKDKKIKQAKKKGRMIPGF
;
A
#
# COMPACT_ATOMS: atom_id res chain seq x y z
N MET A 1 -47.68 37.70 72.22
CA MET A 1 -46.53 38.59 72.47
C MET A 1 -45.56 38.46 71.31
N LYS A 2 -45.07 39.58 70.79
CA LYS A 2 -44.26 39.71 69.56
C LYS A 2 -43.05 38.76 69.52
N PRO A 3 -42.74 38.13 68.37
CA PRO A 3 -41.35 37.85 68.02
C PRO A 3 -40.79 39.02 67.21
N LYS A 4 -39.75 39.64 67.77
CA LYS A 4 -39.00 40.76 67.18
C LYS A 4 -37.98 40.24 66.17
N LYS A 5 -37.95 40.92 65.01
CA LYS A 5 -36.86 41.17 64.06
C LYS A 5 -35.58 40.34 64.21
N LYS A 6 -35.24 39.58 63.16
CA LYS A 6 -33.85 39.41 62.72
C LYS A 6 -33.71 39.99 61.32
N VAL A 7 -32.65 40.76 61.18
CA VAL A 7 -32.27 41.59 60.05
C VAL A 7 -31.78 40.68 58.92
N ASN A 8 -32.39 40.76 57.75
CA ASN A 8 -31.78 40.30 56.51
C ASN A 8 -31.16 41.54 55.85
N ILE A 9 -29.84 41.55 55.78
CA ILE A 9 -29.06 42.48 54.97
C ILE A 9 -28.65 41.70 53.73
N ASP A 10 -29.00 42.26 52.59
CA ASP A 10 -28.58 41.83 51.26
C ASP A 10 -27.08 42.03 51.12
N ASP A 11 -26.35 40.98 50.76
CA ASP A 11 -25.06 41.08 50.09
C ASP A 11 -25.28 40.65 48.64
N SER A 12 -25.49 41.64 47.78
CA SER A 12 -25.23 41.54 46.36
C SER A 12 -23.73 41.41 46.12
N ASP A 13 -23.40 40.75 45.00
CA ASP A 13 -22.11 40.79 44.30
C ASP A 13 -21.06 39.74 44.70
N ASN A 14 -21.17 38.52 44.15
CA ASN A 14 -19.99 37.85 43.58
C ASN A 14 -20.31 36.66 42.63
N ASP A 15 -20.93 36.91 41.48
CA ASP A 15 -20.88 35.95 40.37
C ASP A 15 -19.65 36.22 39.50
N ASN A 16 -18.48 35.84 40.02
CA ASN A 16 -17.25 35.71 39.24
C ASN A 16 -16.95 34.22 39.05
N THR A 17 -17.84 33.52 38.36
CA THR A 17 -17.56 32.17 37.84
C THR A 17 -16.69 32.32 36.60
N ALA A 18 -15.37 32.25 36.79
CA ALA A 18 -14.43 32.04 35.73
C ALA A 18 -14.80 30.74 34.98
N VAL A 19 -15.50 30.88 33.86
CA VAL A 19 -15.75 29.80 32.91
C VAL A 19 -14.38 29.42 32.36
N ASN A 20 -13.79 28.36 32.92
CA ASN A 20 -12.58 27.75 32.39
C ASN A 20 -12.88 27.34 30.94
N PRO A 21 -12.30 28.01 29.93
CA PRO A 21 -12.55 27.65 28.56
C PRO A 21 -11.92 26.28 28.34
N GLY A 22 -12.71 25.32 27.84
CA GLY A 22 -12.26 23.94 27.68
C GLY A 22 -10.99 23.83 26.81
N PRO A 23 -10.34 22.65 26.78
CA PRO A 23 -9.06 22.46 26.10
C PRO A 23 -9.08 22.79 24.59
N GLU A 24 -10.25 22.88 23.97
CA GLU A 24 -10.41 23.33 22.57
C GLU A 24 -10.13 24.82 22.39
N ALA A 25 -10.56 25.66 23.33
CA ALA A 25 -10.33 27.11 23.26
C ALA A 25 -8.85 27.45 23.43
N ASP A 26 -8.15 26.72 24.29
CA ASP A 26 -6.69 26.83 24.43
C ASP A 26 -5.98 26.42 23.12
N LEU A 27 -6.42 25.32 22.49
CA LEU A 27 -5.86 24.88 21.20
C LEU A 27 -6.10 25.91 20.09
N ASP A 28 -7.26 26.56 20.05
CA ASP A 28 -7.57 27.60 19.08
C ASP A 28 -6.80 28.89 19.34
N PHE A 29 -6.57 29.25 20.60
CA PHE A 29 -5.66 30.33 20.97
C PHE A 29 -4.24 30.05 20.46
N PHE A 30 -3.69 28.86 20.72
CA PHE A 30 -2.35 28.50 20.22
C PHE A 30 -2.28 28.45 18.69
N ARG A 31 -3.33 28.00 18.01
CA ARG A 31 -3.41 28.03 16.54
C ARG A 31 -3.36 29.46 16.02
N ARG A 32 -4.16 30.37 16.60
CA ARG A 32 -4.19 31.78 16.22
C ARG A 32 -2.84 32.45 16.44
N VAL A 33 -2.16 32.13 17.55
CA VAL A 33 -0.80 32.63 17.83
C VAL A 33 0.20 32.11 16.80
N LEU A 34 0.17 30.83 16.45
CA LEU A 34 1.06 30.26 15.44
C LEU A 34 0.81 30.84 14.03
N ASP A 35 -0.43 31.23 13.73
CA ASP A 35 -0.79 31.86 12.46
C ASP A 35 -0.34 33.31 12.32
N THR A 36 -0.01 33.97 13.44
CA THR A 36 0.62 35.30 13.38
C THR A 36 2.06 35.25 12.89
N ILE A 37 2.70 34.07 12.94
CA ILE A 37 4.09 33.89 12.50
C ILE A 37 4.08 33.58 11.00
N PRO A 38 4.65 34.44 10.14
CA PRO A 38 4.71 34.17 8.72
C PRO A 38 5.46 32.87 8.43
N PRO A 39 5.00 32.07 7.47
CA PRO A 39 5.63 30.79 7.14
C PRO A 39 7.09 30.96 6.68
N ALA A 40 7.43 32.11 6.09
CA ALA A 40 8.79 32.47 5.74
C ALA A 40 9.73 32.52 6.96
N SER A 41 9.25 32.87 8.15
CA SER A 41 10.06 32.99 9.37
C SER A 41 10.59 31.65 9.90
N PHE A 42 10.03 30.53 9.45
CA PHE A 42 10.50 29.19 9.82
C PHE A 42 11.66 28.67 8.97
N PHE A 43 12.10 29.44 7.96
CA PHE A 43 13.22 29.09 7.08
C PHE A 43 14.43 29.97 7.37
N SER A 44 15.63 29.39 7.34
CA SER A 44 16.88 30.17 7.34
C SER A 44 17.01 30.94 6.03
N ASP A 45 17.76 32.05 6.03
CA ASP A 45 17.88 32.90 4.83
C ASP A 45 18.45 32.12 3.63
N ASP A 46 19.48 31.29 3.85
CA ASP A 46 19.99 30.34 2.83
C ASP A 46 18.93 29.39 2.25
N ALA A 47 17.94 29.01 3.06
CA ALA A 47 16.86 28.12 2.64
C ALA A 47 15.76 28.88 1.90
N LYS A 48 15.50 30.13 2.27
CA LYS A 48 14.58 31.03 1.54
C LYS A 48 15.10 31.26 0.13
N ASP A 49 16.38 31.61 -0.01
CA ASP A 49 16.99 31.94 -1.30
C ASP A 49 17.01 30.74 -2.24
N ARG A 50 17.37 29.55 -1.72
CA ARG A 50 17.33 28.30 -2.51
C ARG A 50 15.92 27.97 -2.99
N LEU A 51 14.91 28.12 -2.13
CA LEU A 51 13.52 27.81 -2.49
C LEU A 51 12.95 28.84 -3.48
N LEU A 52 13.33 30.12 -3.35
CA LEU A 52 12.97 31.18 -4.29
C LEU A 52 13.59 30.93 -5.67
N GLN A 53 14.89 30.64 -5.72
CA GLN A 53 15.60 30.32 -6.96
C GLN A 53 15.01 29.10 -7.67
N GLU A 54 14.72 28.02 -6.93
CA GLU A 54 14.06 26.83 -7.48
C GLU A 54 12.65 27.11 -8.03
N SER A 55 11.98 28.14 -7.51
CA SER A 55 10.65 28.55 -7.93
C SER A 55 10.68 29.40 -9.20
N GLU A 56 11.64 30.33 -9.30
CA GLU A 56 11.85 31.22 -10.44
C GLU A 56 12.36 30.45 -11.68
N GLU A 57 13.30 29.52 -11.48
CA GLU A 57 13.75 28.59 -12.52
C GLU A 57 12.61 27.72 -13.05
N SER A 58 11.65 27.38 -12.18
CA SER A 58 10.49 26.57 -12.60
C SER A 58 9.49 27.35 -13.45
N THR A 59 9.40 28.67 -13.24
CA THR A 59 8.56 29.55 -14.05
C THR A 59 9.18 29.83 -15.40
N SER A 60 10.49 30.13 -15.46
CA SER A 60 11.19 30.32 -16.74
C SER A 60 11.17 29.06 -17.61
N GLU A 61 11.44 27.89 -17.05
CA GLU A 61 11.42 26.62 -17.81
C GLU A 61 9.99 26.20 -18.23
N SER A 62 8.95 26.76 -17.62
CA SER A 62 7.57 26.54 -18.06
C SER A 62 7.19 27.42 -19.25
N ASP A 63 7.74 28.63 -19.33
CA ASP A 63 7.42 29.64 -20.34
C ASP A 63 8.25 29.50 -21.63
N GLU A 64 9.43 28.87 -21.58
CA GLU A 64 10.29 28.64 -22.77
C GLU A 64 9.84 27.47 -23.69
N ILE A 65 8.79 26.72 -23.36
CA ILE A 65 8.44 25.47 -24.07
C ILE A 65 7.18 25.63 -24.93
N ASP A 66 7.31 26.43 -25.99
CA ASP A 66 6.38 26.49 -27.13
C ASP A 66 6.76 25.54 -28.29
N GLY A 67 7.31 24.38 -27.94
CA GLY A 67 7.63 23.28 -28.87
C GLY A 67 6.64 22.10 -28.82
N ASP A 68 6.59 21.32 -29.91
CA ASP A 68 5.75 20.12 -30.11
C ASP A 68 6.15 18.96 -29.17
N VAL A 69 5.86 19.14 -27.88
CA VAL A 69 6.09 18.16 -26.82
C VAL A 69 4.79 17.44 -26.48
N SER A 70 4.86 16.10 -26.48
CA SER A 70 3.71 15.22 -26.20
C SER A 70 2.88 15.66 -24.97
N LYS A 71 1.54 15.61 -25.10
CA LYS A 71 0.55 16.00 -24.06
C LYS A 71 0.81 15.37 -22.67
N LYS A 72 1.48 14.21 -22.63
CA LYS A 72 1.83 13.51 -21.39
C LYS A 72 2.99 14.19 -20.64
N ARG A 73 4.03 14.65 -21.33
CA ARG A 73 5.16 15.37 -20.72
C ARG A 73 4.74 16.75 -20.22
N LYS A 74 3.92 17.49 -21.00
CA LYS A 74 3.33 18.76 -20.57
C LYS A 74 2.53 18.61 -19.25
N LYS A 75 1.76 17.53 -19.08
CA LYS A 75 1.00 17.27 -17.84
C LYS A 75 1.90 16.94 -16.63
N GLU A 76 3.00 16.22 -16.87
CA GLU A 76 3.92 15.82 -15.80
C GLU A 76 4.80 16.99 -15.32
N GLN A 77 5.28 17.85 -16.23
CA GLN A 77 5.99 19.09 -15.88
C GLN A 77 5.07 20.10 -15.19
N LYS A 78 3.83 20.29 -15.65
CA LYS A 78 2.85 21.16 -14.97
C LYS A 78 2.52 20.69 -13.55
N GLN A 79 2.50 19.37 -13.32
CA GLN A 79 2.37 18.81 -11.98
C GLN A 79 3.62 18.98 -11.09
N LYS A 80 4.82 19.09 -11.68
CA LYS A 80 6.05 19.40 -10.95
C LYS A 80 6.11 20.88 -10.56
N GLY A 81 5.80 21.80 -11.49
CA GLY A 81 5.68 23.23 -11.20
C GLY A 81 4.67 23.53 -10.10
N ASN A 82 3.47 22.92 -10.17
CA ASN A 82 2.45 23.07 -9.12
C ASN A 82 2.84 22.49 -7.76
N LYS A 83 3.85 21.60 -7.67
CA LYS A 83 4.37 21.12 -6.38
C LYS A 83 5.43 22.06 -5.82
N LYS A 84 6.30 22.59 -6.68
CA LYS A 84 7.33 23.56 -6.29
C LYS A 84 6.73 24.88 -5.81
N LYS A 85 5.70 25.39 -6.51
CA LYS A 85 4.93 26.59 -6.08
C LYS A 85 4.29 26.47 -4.69
N LYS A 86 3.99 25.24 -4.24
CA LYS A 86 3.46 24.99 -2.88
C LYS A 86 4.53 25.03 -1.79
N LEU A 87 5.80 24.97 -2.16
CA LEU A 87 6.95 25.06 -1.24
C LEU A 87 7.54 26.47 -1.19
N ASN A 88 6.96 27.44 -1.91
CA ASN A 88 7.41 28.81 -1.87
C ASN A 88 7.12 29.41 -0.48
N PRO A 89 8.13 29.84 0.28
CA PRO A 89 7.94 30.34 1.64
C PRO A 89 7.08 31.62 1.71
N LEU A 90 6.99 32.39 0.61
CA LEU A 90 6.11 33.56 0.51
C LEU A 90 4.66 33.21 0.10
N GLN A 91 4.41 32.03 -0.45
CA GLN A 91 3.08 31.62 -0.95
C GLN A 91 2.48 30.43 -0.19
N SER A 92 3.26 29.79 0.68
CA SER A 92 2.81 28.67 1.50
C SER A 92 1.84 29.14 2.56
N LYS A 93 0.70 28.46 2.70
CA LYS A 93 -0.28 28.69 3.78
C LYS A 93 0.16 27.96 5.06
N THR A 94 -0.30 28.43 6.22
CA THR A 94 -0.04 27.79 7.51
C THR A 94 -0.84 26.49 7.66
N VAL A 95 -0.46 25.65 8.63
CA VAL A 95 -1.05 24.31 8.81
C VAL A 95 -2.54 24.37 9.15
N SER A 96 -2.95 25.30 10.00
CA SER A 96 -4.35 25.59 10.35
C SER A 96 -5.13 26.10 9.14
N GLN A 97 -4.57 27.02 8.35
CA GLN A 97 -5.21 27.55 7.15
C GLN A 97 -5.45 26.45 6.10
N ILE A 98 -4.52 25.50 5.97
CA ILE A 98 -4.68 24.32 5.10
C ILE A 98 -5.78 23.37 5.63
N GLN A 99 -5.93 23.26 6.94
CA GLN A 99 -6.97 22.42 7.55
C GLN A 99 -8.35 23.04 7.36
N PHE A 100 -8.50 24.34 7.64
CA PHE A 100 -9.74 25.10 7.46
C PHE A 100 -10.21 25.10 5.99
N GLU A 101 -9.30 25.32 5.03
CA GLU A 101 -9.64 25.30 3.59
C GLU A 101 -9.98 23.89 3.05
N SER A 102 -9.69 22.83 3.83
CA SER A 102 -9.99 21.45 3.47
C SER A 102 -11.30 20.92 4.07
N GLU A 103 -11.88 21.67 4.99
CA GLU A 103 -13.28 21.50 5.40
C GLU A 103 -14.14 22.06 4.27
N PRO A 104 -15.11 21.30 3.75
CA PRO A 104 -15.98 21.80 2.69
C PRO A 104 -16.78 22.98 3.28
N ALA A 105 -16.54 24.19 2.77
CA ALA A 105 -17.45 25.30 2.96
C ALA A 105 -18.85 24.85 2.50
N GLU A 106 -19.79 24.81 3.43
CA GLU A 106 -21.22 24.76 3.12
C GLU A 106 -21.60 26.11 2.50
N GLU A 107 -21.33 26.28 1.22
CA GLU A 107 -21.85 27.38 0.43
C GLU A 107 -22.57 26.80 -0.79
N ASP A 108 -23.89 27.03 -0.80
CA ASP A 108 -24.83 26.76 -1.87
C ASP A 108 -24.47 27.53 -3.15
N GLU A 109 -24.38 26.85 -4.30
CA GLU A 109 -24.61 27.36 -5.68
C GLU A 109 -24.33 26.24 -6.73
N PRO A 110 -24.85 26.29 -7.97
CA PRO A 110 -25.89 25.40 -8.42
C PRO A 110 -25.42 24.42 -9.50
N TYR A 111 -26.18 23.34 -9.58
CA TYR A 111 -25.98 22.19 -10.44
C TYR A 111 -26.24 22.53 -11.92
N SER A 112 -25.21 22.70 -12.76
CA SER A 112 -25.39 22.49 -14.21
C SER A 112 -24.12 22.09 -14.97
N LYS A 113 -24.25 20.97 -15.71
CA LYS A 113 -23.44 20.43 -16.84
C LYS A 113 -22.91 19.01 -16.61
N ILE A 114 -23.81 18.04 -16.66
CA ILE A 114 -23.47 16.66 -17.01
C ILE A 114 -23.55 16.53 -18.53
N LYS A 115 -22.39 16.44 -19.19
CA LYS A 115 -22.29 15.95 -20.58
C LYS A 115 -22.49 14.44 -20.58
N GLU A 116 -23.63 14.03 -21.11
CA GLU A 116 -24.02 12.68 -21.44
C GLU A 116 -22.99 12.00 -22.36
N LYS A 117 -22.46 10.85 -21.93
CA LYS A 117 -21.68 9.95 -22.79
C LYS A 117 -22.25 8.54 -22.69
N GLN A 118 -22.90 8.16 -23.80
CA GLN A 118 -23.49 6.87 -24.08
C GLN A 118 -22.50 5.72 -23.86
N LYS A 119 -22.95 4.68 -23.15
CA LYS A 119 -22.27 3.38 -23.06
C LYS A 119 -22.97 2.37 -23.98
N HIS A 120 -22.19 1.81 -24.90
CA HIS A 120 -22.58 0.70 -25.77
C HIS A 120 -22.96 -0.55 -24.96
N LYS A 121 -24.14 -1.12 -25.27
CA LYS A 121 -24.66 -2.37 -24.72
C LYS A 121 -23.88 -3.58 -25.27
N HIS A 122 -23.52 -4.50 -24.39
CA HIS A 122 -22.98 -5.81 -24.77
C HIS A 122 -24.13 -6.83 -24.90
N LYS A 123 -24.06 -7.63 -25.97
CA LYS A 123 -25.09 -8.54 -26.47
C LYS A 123 -25.03 -9.86 -25.69
N GLY A 124 -25.94 -10.08 -24.74
CA GLY A 124 -26.13 -11.35 -24.05
C GLY A 124 -27.01 -12.29 -24.86
N LYS A 125 -26.48 -13.43 -25.28
CA LYS A 125 -27.19 -14.48 -26.03
C LYS A 125 -28.12 -15.24 -25.10
N ASN A 126 -29.39 -15.32 -25.50
CA ASN A 126 -30.44 -16.09 -24.85
C ASN A 126 -30.28 -17.58 -25.25
N LYS A 127 -30.30 -18.50 -24.27
CA LYS A 127 -30.42 -19.93 -24.53
C LYS A 127 -31.61 -20.45 -23.72
N LYS A 128 -32.65 -20.88 -24.45
CA LYS A 128 -33.80 -21.62 -23.93
C LYS A 128 -33.36 -23.02 -23.49
N SER A 129 -33.93 -23.47 -22.38
CA SER A 129 -34.27 -24.88 -22.16
C SER A 129 -35.51 -24.90 -21.26
N GLY A 130 -36.64 -25.37 -21.80
CA GLY A 130 -37.69 -25.98 -20.97
C GLY A 130 -37.18 -27.32 -20.42
N GLY A 131 -37.86 -28.02 -19.56
CA GLY A 131 -39.15 -27.87 -18.89
C GLY A 131 -39.22 -29.03 -17.89
N GLY A 132 -40.23 -29.05 -17.04
CA GLY A 132 -40.46 -30.15 -16.09
C GLY A 132 -41.07 -29.60 -14.81
N GLY A 133 -42.38 -29.67 -14.74
CA GLY A 133 -43.15 -29.21 -13.58
C GLY A 133 -43.23 -30.26 -12.48
N GLU A 134 -43.66 -29.79 -11.32
CA GLU A 134 -44.46 -30.55 -10.36
C GLU A 134 -45.29 -29.52 -9.56
N GLY A 135 -46.56 -29.86 -9.36
CA GLY A 135 -47.64 -28.90 -9.11
C GLY A 135 -47.74 -28.39 -7.68
N THR A 136 -48.53 -27.32 -7.54
CA THR A 136 -49.41 -26.96 -6.39
C THR A 136 -50.06 -25.60 -6.68
N PRO A 137 -51.15 -25.26 -5.97
CA PRO A 137 -52.50 -25.11 -6.51
C PRO A 137 -52.72 -23.82 -7.31
N ASP A 138 -53.91 -23.71 -7.91
CA ASP A 138 -54.37 -22.58 -8.72
C ASP A 138 -54.49 -21.28 -7.91
N VAL A 139 -53.35 -20.64 -7.64
CA VAL A 139 -53.33 -19.26 -7.17
C VAL A 139 -53.39 -18.37 -8.41
N SER A 140 -54.39 -17.49 -8.46
CA SER A 140 -54.70 -16.67 -9.62
C SER A 140 -53.44 -16.00 -10.19
N LYS A 141 -53.38 -15.87 -11.51
CA LYS A 141 -52.24 -15.25 -12.21
C LYS A 141 -51.86 -13.90 -11.59
N ALA A 142 -52.82 -13.16 -11.04
CA ALA A 142 -52.60 -11.90 -10.33
C ALA A 142 -51.79 -12.09 -9.03
N ALA A 143 -52.14 -13.05 -8.19
CA ALA A 143 -51.40 -13.33 -6.95
C ALA A 143 -49.96 -13.80 -7.22
N ARG A 144 -49.74 -14.57 -8.29
CA ARG A 144 -48.38 -14.96 -8.72
C ARG A 144 -47.57 -13.76 -9.21
N LEU A 145 -48.22 -12.79 -9.87
CA LEU A 145 -47.59 -11.54 -10.29
C LEU A 145 -47.28 -10.64 -9.10
N ASP A 146 -48.16 -10.55 -8.10
CA ASP A 146 -47.92 -9.75 -6.89
C ASP A 146 -46.75 -10.30 -6.08
N VAL A 147 -46.67 -11.63 -5.89
CA VAL A 147 -45.52 -12.26 -5.22
C VAL A 147 -44.22 -12.01 -6.00
N LEU A 148 -44.26 -12.03 -7.34
CA LEU A 148 -43.11 -11.73 -8.18
C LEU A 148 -42.69 -10.25 -8.08
N GLN A 149 -43.66 -9.33 -8.05
CA GLN A 149 -43.41 -7.89 -7.89
C GLN A 149 -42.83 -7.57 -6.52
N GLN A 150 -43.37 -8.15 -5.45
CA GLN A 150 -42.83 -8.03 -4.10
C GLN A 150 -41.39 -8.55 -4.01
N LYS A 151 -41.11 -9.71 -4.62
CA LYS A 151 -39.76 -10.28 -4.67
C LYS A 151 -38.77 -9.43 -5.48
N LEU A 152 -39.23 -8.79 -6.56
CA LEU A 152 -38.43 -7.85 -7.35
C LEU A 152 -38.10 -6.57 -6.57
N LEU A 153 -39.06 -6.05 -5.80
CA LEU A 153 -38.84 -4.90 -4.93
C LEU A 153 -37.85 -5.22 -3.81
N GLU A 154 -37.96 -6.40 -3.19
CA GLU A 154 -37.03 -6.87 -2.16
C GLU A 154 -35.60 -7.03 -2.73
N MET A 155 -35.47 -7.62 -3.92
CA MET A 155 -34.20 -7.74 -4.64
C MET A 155 -33.57 -6.38 -4.96
N GLN A 156 -34.37 -5.37 -5.33
CA GLN A 156 -33.87 -4.01 -5.57
C GLN A 156 -33.46 -3.30 -4.28
N LYS A 157 -34.21 -3.49 -3.18
CA LYS A 157 -33.83 -2.97 -1.85
C LYS A 157 -32.51 -3.58 -1.37
N LEU A 158 -32.38 -4.90 -1.45
CA LEU A 158 -31.13 -5.60 -1.12
C LEU A 158 -29.96 -5.23 -2.06
N GLY A 159 -30.25 -4.87 -3.31
CA GLY A 159 -29.26 -4.38 -4.27
C GLY A 159 -28.74 -2.98 -3.95
N LYS A 160 -29.61 -2.08 -3.46
CA LYS A 160 -29.23 -0.73 -2.98
C LYS A 160 -28.40 -0.81 -1.69
N GLU A 161 -28.78 -1.66 -0.74
CA GLU A 161 -28.02 -1.87 0.50
C GLU A 161 -26.63 -2.52 0.29
N ARG A 162 -26.44 -3.25 -0.82
CA ARG A 162 -25.16 -3.93 -1.14
C ARG A 162 -24.25 -3.15 -2.08
N SER A 163 -24.73 -2.09 -2.72
CA SER A 163 -23.93 -1.28 -3.63
C SER A 163 -23.65 0.08 -3.03
N LEU A 164 -22.48 0.18 -2.40
CA LEU A 164 -21.91 1.47 -1.97
C LEU A 164 -21.99 2.45 -3.14
N THR A 165 -22.47 3.66 -2.87
CA THR A 165 -22.52 4.71 -3.88
C THR A 165 -21.12 4.98 -4.43
N SER A 166 -21.02 5.52 -5.65
CA SER A 166 -19.72 5.85 -6.27
C SER A 166 -18.85 6.73 -5.35
N ILE A 167 -19.48 7.52 -4.50
CA ILE A 167 -18.86 8.40 -3.51
C ILE A 167 -18.29 7.59 -2.34
N GLU A 168 -19.10 6.71 -1.73
CA GLU A 168 -18.65 5.82 -0.64
C GLU A 168 -17.52 4.88 -1.07
N VAL A 169 -17.55 4.36 -2.30
CA VAL A 169 -16.47 3.54 -2.85
C VAL A 169 -15.17 4.34 -2.98
N GLN A 170 -15.25 5.61 -3.39
CA GLN A 170 -14.09 6.50 -3.45
C GLN A 170 -13.56 6.85 -2.07
N GLU A 171 -14.44 7.06 -1.10
CA GLU A 171 -14.09 7.34 0.29
C GLU A 171 -13.40 6.14 0.96
N GLN A 172 -13.96 4.94 0.84
CA GLN A 172 -13.32 3.72 1.34
C GLN A 172 -11.94 3.50 0.72
N LYS A 173 -11.77 3.83 -0.57
CA LYS A 173 -10.47 3.75 -1.26
C LYS A 173 -9.49 4.80 -0.75
N ARG A 174 -9.96 6.01 -0.38
CA ARG A 174 -9.16 7.05 0.26
C ARG A 174 -8.74 6.64 1.68
N LEU A 175 -9.66 6.12 2.50
CA LEU A 175 -9.41 5.62 3.84
C LEU A 175 -8.37 4.48 3.84
N ARG A 176 -8.53 3.48 2.96
CA ARG A 176 -7.54 2.41 2.77
C ARG A 176 -6.15 2.92 2.36
N ARG A 177 -6.07 3.98 1.56
CA ARG A 177 -4.79 4.63 1.20
C ARG A 177 -4.17 5.36 2.38
N LYS A 178 -4.97 6.07 3.19
CA LYS A 178 -4.50 6.74 4.43
C LYS A 178 -3.97 5.72 5.43
N GLU A 179 -4.73 4.65 5.67
CA GLU A 179 -4.36 3.56 6.58
C GLU A 179 -3.07 2.84 6.13
N SER A 180 -2.93 2.54 4.83
CA SER A 180 -1.72 1.94 4.26
C SER A 180 -0.49 2.83 4.45
N LYS A 181 -0.63 4.15 4.24
CA LYS A 181 0.45 5.12 4.47
C LYS A 181 0.85 5.18 5.94
N LEU A 182 -0.11 5.21 6.88
CA LEU A 182 0.15 5.16 8.32
C LEU A 182 0.90 3.88 8.72
N LYS A 183 0.41 2.71 8.29
CA LYS A 183 1.09 1.42 8.53
C LYS A 183 2.50 1.39 7.95
N SER A 184 2.71 2.01 6.78
CA SER A 184 4.05 2.11 6.17
C SER A 184 4.99 3.02 6.97
N LYS A 185 4.51 4.14 7.52
CA LYS A 185 5.29 5.05 8.36
C LYS A 185 5.67 4.40 9.69
N VAL A 186 4.73 3.69 10.33
CA VAL A 186 4.99 2.93 11.57
C VAL A 186 6.03 1.84 11.34
N LYS A 187 5.94 1.07 10.24
CA LYS A 187 6.95 0.07 9.89
C LYS A 187 8.32 0.68 9.60
N LYS A 188 8.38 1.83 8.93
CA LYS A 188 9.64 2.55 8.70
C LYS A 188 10.25 3.07 10.01
N LYS A 189 9.44 3.58 10.95
CA LYS A 189 9.91 3.99 12.28
C LYS A 189 10.41 2.78 13.11
N LYS A 190 9.68 1.65 13.10
CA LYS A 190 10.11 0.42 13.78
C LYS A 190 11.41 -0.16 13.22
N ASN A 191 11.64 -0.06 11.90
CA ASN A 191 12.86 -0.57 11.27
C ASN A 191 14.05 0.41 11.35
N LYS A 192 13.81 1.70 11.68
CA LYS A 192 14.87 2.70 11.85
C LYS A 192 15.44 2.76 13.27
N ASN A 193 14.75 2.20 14.27
CA ASN A 193 15.24 2.14 15.66
C ASN A 193 15.42 0.70 16.17
N PRO A 194 16.49 0.00 15.78
CA PRO A 194 17.03 -1.09 16.60
C PRO A 194 17.94 -0.59 17.74
N ALA A 195 18.22 0.73 17.84
CA ALA A 195 19.20 1.31 18.76
C ALA A 195 18.63 1.88 20.09
N LEU A 196 17.31 1.87 20.31
CA LEU A 196 16.69 2.43 21.53
C LEU A 196 16.17 1.37 22.52
N LYS A 197 16.71 0.15 22.47
CA LYS A 197 16.44 -0.88 23.48
C LYS A 197 17.67 -1.26 24.32
N ALA A 198 18.74 -0.47 24.27
CA ALA A 198 20.00 -0.74 24.97
C ALA A 198 20.58 0.54 25.62
N ALA A 199 19.75 1.32 26.31
CA ALA A 199 20.24 2.40 27.17
C ALA A 199 19.44 2.38 28.47
N GLY A 200 19.89 1.54 29.39
CA GLY A 200 19.61 1.72 30.81
C GLY A 200 20.50 2.85 31.35
N GLN A 201 19.91 3.66 32.21
CA GLN A 201 20.49 4.53 33.25
C GLN A 201 21.83 5.22 32.95
N VAL A 202 21.79 6.55 32.80
CA VAL A 202 22.94 7.43 33.00
C VAL A 202 22.59 8.51 34.02
N ASN A 203 23.34 8.50 35.13
CA ASN A 203 23.57 9.67 35.97
C ASN A 203 24.83 10.38 35.45
N GLY A 204 24.88 11.71 35.57
CA GLY A 204 26.12 12.46 35.76
C GLY A 204 26.73 13.12 34.53
N ASP A 205 26.95 14.43 34.67
CA ASP A 205 27.48 15.44 33.74
C ASP A 205 28.75 15.11 32.95
N ALA A 206 28.82 15.62 31.71
CA ALA A 206 29.92 16.48 31.24
C ALA A 206 29.70 16.97 29.80
N MET A 207 29.83 18.27 29.64
CA MET A 207 29.87 19.04 28.39
C MET A 207 31.15 18.73 27.61
N ALA A 208 31.06 18.18 26.39
CA ALA A 208 32.15 18.21 25.42
C ALA A 208 31.70 17.90 23.98
N GLY A 209 31.89 18.88 23.10
CA GLY A 209 32.29 18.75 21.69
C GLY A 209 31.59 17.72 20.78
N TYR A 210 30.91 18.23 19.75
CA TYR A 210 30.48 17.47 18.58
C TYR A 210 31.66 16.72 17.92
N LYS A 211 31.90 15.46 18.31
CA LYS A 211 32.69 14.52 17.51
C LYS A 211 31.74 13.77 16.58
N SER A 212 31.98 13.91 15.27
CA SER A 212 31.36 13.11 14.22
C SER A 212 31.50 11.62 14.58
N PRO A 213 30.46 10.78 14.41
CA PRO A 213 30.54 9.37 14.77
C PRO A 213 31.60 8.69 13.90
N GLU A 214 32.74 8.34 14.50
CA GLU A 214 33.76 7.49 13.88
C GLU A 214 33.09 6.20 13.42
N ARG A 215 33.14 5.96 12.11
CA ARG A 215 32.67 4.69 11.55
C ARG A 215 33.69 3.63 11.97
N PRO A 216 33.29 2.50 12.56
CA PRO A 216 34.24 1.44 12.87
C PRO A 216 34.89 0.98 11.56
N SER A 217 36.20 1.20 11.43
CA SER A 217 36.99 0.67 10.33
C SER A 217 37.06 -0.84 10.47
N VAL A 218 36.60 -1.57 9.46
CA VAL A 218 36.67 -3.04 9.43
C VAL A 218 38.13 -3.40 9.16
N VAL A 219 38.74 -4.13 10.09
CA VAL A 219 40.13 -4.60 9.99
C VAL A 219 40.09 -6.07 9.60
N ASP A 220 40.87 -6.49 8.60
CA ASP A 220 41.01 -7.91 8.26
C ASP A 220 41.69 -8.71 9.38
N LYS A 221 41.68 -10.04 9.28
CA LYS A 221 42.41 -10.95 10.20
C LYS A 221 43.92 -10.67 10.30
N GLU A 222 44.46 -9.95 9.31
CA GLU A 222 45.86 -9.56 9.19
C GLU A 222 46.14 -8.13 9.70
N GLY A 223 45.16 -7.46 10.33
CA GLY A 223 45.36 -6.12 10.88
C GLY A 223 45.29 -4.98 9.85
N LYS A 224 44.98 -5.29 8.58
CA LYS A 224 44.88 -4.28 7.50
C LYS A 224 43.49 -3.66 7.45
N LEU A 225 43.45 -2.34 7.31
CA LEU A 225 42.21 -1.56 7.22
C LEU A 225 41.52 -1.85 5.87
N VAL A 226 40.31 -2.43 5.90
CA VAL A 226 39.53 -2.72 4.69
C VAL A 226 38.33 -1.79 4.59
N PHE A 227 38.32 -1.00 3.51
CA PHE A 227 37.24 -0.06 3.19
C PHE A 227 36.01 -0.75 2.58
N SER A 228 35.68 -1.96 3.04
CA SER A 228 34.51 -2.72 2.61
C SER A 228 33.32 -2.38 3.50
N LYS A 229 32.14 -2.20 2.90
CA LYS A 229 30.88 -2.03 3.63
C LYS A 229 30.39 -3.33 4.29
N PHE A 230 31.04 -4.45 4.00
CA PHE A 230 30.78 -5.77 4.58
C PHE A 230 31.90 -6.13 5.56
N ASP A 231 31.49 -6.46 6.77
CA ASP A 231 32.34 -6.93 7.85
C ASP A 231 32.45 -8.46 7.77
N PHE A 232 33.61 -8.96 7.33
CA PHE A 232 33.89 -10.40 7.22
C PHE A 232 34.45 -11.01 8.53
N THR A 233 34.67 -10.19 9.56
CA THR A 233 35.24 -10.64 10.84
C THR A 233 34.20 -11.18 11.81
N LYS A 234 32.93 -10.81 11.63
CA LYS A 234 31.79 -11.37 12.40
C LYS A 234 31.39 -12.76 11.90
N ASN A 235 32.21 -13.75 12.21
CA ASN A 235 31.80 -15.16 12.17
C ASN A 235 31.14 -15.60 13.50
N ASP A 236 30.57 -14.67 14.26
CA ASP A 236 29.73 -14.95 15.44
C ASP A 236 28.27 -15.26 15.05
N GLU A 237 28.04 -15.87 13.88
CA GLU A 237 26.81 -16.64 13.73
C GLU A 237 26.95 -17.84 14.66
N LYS A 238 26.44 -17.72 15.89
CA LYS A 238 26.18 -18.84 16.81
C LYS A 238 25.74 -20.02 15.94
N GLU A 239 26.62 -20.99 15.72
CA GLU A 239 26.33 -22.10 14.83
C GLU A 239 25.06 -22.74 15.38
N LYS A 240 23.94 -22.54 14.68
CA LYS A 240 22.67 -23.10 15.15
C LYS A 240 22.92 -24.60 15.25
N PRO A 241 22.64 -25.22 16.41
CA PRO A 241 23.06 -26.60 16.64
C PRO A 241 22.60 -27.44 15.45
N LYS A 242 23.50 -28.23 14.87
CA LYS A 242 23.23 -28.97 13.61
C LYS A 242 21.94 -29.83 13.70
N ASN A 243 21.52 -30.18 14.92
CA ASN A 243 20.33 -30.96 15.24
C ASN A 243 19.07 -30.15 15.57
N SER A 244 19.10 -28.83 15.39
CA SER A 244 17.98 -27.93 15.71
C SER A 244 16.78 -28.16 14.76
N LEU A 245 15.58 -28.30 15.31
CA LEU A 245 14.31 -28.42 14.56
C LEU A 245 13.69 -27.04 14.26
N HIS A 246 14.56 -26.11 13.87
CA HIS A 246 14.21 -24.72 13.61
C HIS A 246 14.43 -24.36 12.14
N GLY A 247 13.77 -23.27 11.71
CA GLY A 247 13.95 -22.71 10.36
C GLY A 247 12.81 -23.00 9.39
N LYS A 248 13.09 -22.80 8.10
CA LYS A 248 12.09 -22.78 6.99
C LYS A 248 12.39 -23.80 5.89
N ASP A 249 13.37 -24.67 6.13
CA ASP A 249 13.76 -25.74 5.22
C ASP A 249 13.03 -27.02 5.58
N PHE A 250 11.75 -27.03 5.22
CA PHE A 250 10.82 -28.11 5.57
C PHE A 250 11.27 -29.50 5.10
N LYS A 251 12.04 -29.60 4.00
CA LYS A 251 12.63 -30.87 3.51
C LYS A 251 13.67 -31.43 4.49
N ARG A 252 14.69 -30.63 4.81
CA ARG A 252 15.73 -31.00 5.80
C ARG A 252 15.12 -31.30 7.17
N LEU A 253 14.08 -30.56 7.53
CA LEU A 253 13.41 -30.76 8.80
C LEU A 253 12.64 -32.08 8.88
N LEU A 254 11.99 -32.47 7.77
CA LEU A 254 11.35 -33.78 7.63
C LEU A 254 12.38 -34.91 7.77
N GLU A 255 13.50 -34.80 7.05
CA GLU A 255 14.60 -35.77 7.10
C GLU A 255 15.17 -35.92 8.51
N LYS A 256 15.32 -34.82 9.25
CA LYS A 256 15.76 -34.87 10.66
C LYS A 256 14.76 -35.60 11.55
N ILE A 257 13.46 -35.40 11.35
CA ILE A 257 12.41 -36.09 12.11
C ILE A 257 12.41 -37.59 11.76
N GLU A 258 12.54 -37.93 10.48
CA GLU A 258 12.62 -39.32 10.01
C GLU A 258 13.84 -40.02 10.62
N LYS A 259 15.03 -39.38 10.60
CA LYS A 259 16.25 -39.89 11.25
C LYS A 259 16.09 -40.07 12.77
N ARG A 260 15.36 -39.17 13.44
CA ARG A 260 15.08 -39.31 14.88
C ARG A 260 14.15 -40.49 15.15
N LYS A 261 13.11 -40.68 14.33
CA LYS A 261 12.18 -41.80 14.42
C LYS A 261 12.87 -43.13 14.17
N SER A 262 13.64 -43.25 13.09
CA SER A 262 14.39 -44.48 12.78
C SER A 262 15.39 -44.82 13.88
N LYS A 263 16.08 -43.83 14.46
CA LYS A 263 16.96 -44.06 15.61
C LYS A 263 16.22 -44.62 16.83
N ILE A 264 15.01 -44.15 17.08
CA ILE A 264 14.17 -44.63 18.17
C ILE A 264 13.66 -46.04 17.87
N GLU A 265 13.21 -46.31 16.65
CA GLU A 265 12.76 -47.63 16.20
C GLU A 265 13.88 -48.67 16.29
N ASN A 266 15.08 -48.37 15.77
CA ASN A 266 16.27 -49.23 15.90
C ASN A 266 16.67 -49.49 17.36
N LEU A 267 16.41 -48.55 18.27
CA LEU A 267 16.64 -48.74 19.70
C LEU A 267 15.51 -49.53 20.37
N LYS A 268 14.26 -49.44 19.89
CA LYS A 268 13.15 -50.25 20.40
C LYS A 268 13.38 -51.74 20.12
N GLU A 269 13.94 -52.06 18.96
CA GLU A 269 14.27 -53.43 18.56
C GLU A 269 15.36 -54.05 19.45
N LYS A 270 16.31 -53.24 19.92
CA LYS A 270 17.41 -53.70 20.78
C LYS A 270 17.07 -53.64 22.27
N ASP A 271 16.58 -52.48 22.73
CA ASP A 271 16.36 -52.12 24.14
C ASP A 271 15.13 -51.20 24.29
N ALA A 272 13.96 -51.77 24.53
CA ALA A 272 12.70 -51.03 24.64
C ALA A 272 12.73 -49.94 25.73
N GLU A 273 13.40 -50.16 26.86
CA GLU A 273 13.50 -49.19 27.95
C GLU A 273 14.35 -47.97 27.60
N LYS A 274 15.49 -48.19 26.94
CA LYS A 274 16.36 -47.10 26.50
C LYS A 274 15.67 -46.24 25.44
N ALA A 275 14.88 -46.87 24.56
CA ALA A 275 14.07 -46.15 23.59
C ALA A 275 13.01 -45.25 24.26
N LYS A 276 12.27 -45.77 25.25
CA LYS A 276 11.28 -44.98 26.02
C LYS A 276 11.94 -43.80 26.75
N LYS A 277 13.09 -44.00 27.40
CA LYS A 277 13.87 -42.93 28.05
C LYS A 277 14.30 -41.86 27.04
N LEU A 278 14.71 -42.26 25.84
CA LEU A 278 15.13 -41.33 24.78
C LEU A 278 13.94 -40.54 24.20
N GLU A 279 12.79 -41.18 24.00
CA GLU A 279 11.54 -40.52 23.61
C GLU A 279 11.12 -39.47 24.64
N GLN A 280 11.09 -39.84 25.92
CA GLN A 280 10.77 -38.92 27.02
C GLN A 280 11.75 -37.74 27.07
N ARG A 281 13.06 -38.00 26.99
CA ARG A 281 14.07 -36.95 26.95
C ARG A 281 13.84 -35.98 25.79
N ASN A 282 13.56 -36.49 24.58
CA ASN A 282 13.29 -35.64 23.42
C ASN A 282 12.01 -34.82 23.59
N ALA A 283 10.96 -35.41 24.18
CA ALA A 283 9.71 -34.73 24.46
C ALA A 283 9.91 -33.57 25.47
N TRP A 284 10.59 -33.84 26.58
CA TRP A 284 10.92 -32.83 27.59
C TRP A 284 11.82 -31.73 27.04
N GLN A 285 12.83 -32.06 26.25
CA GLN A 285 13.67 -31.07 25.57
C GLN A 285 12.86 -30.18 24.63
N SER A 286 11.92 -30.74 23.85
CA SER A 286 11.04 -29.95 22.99
C SER A 286 10.16 -28.99 23.80
N VAL A 287 9.58 -29.46 24.92
CA VAL A 287 8.78 -28.62 25.81
C VAL A 287 9.62 -27.50 26.42
N MET A 288 10.83 -27.80 26.89
CA MET A 288 11.74 -26.81 27.46
C MET A 288 12.13 -25.73 26.43
N LEU A 289 12.52 -26.13 25.22
CA LEU A 289 12.84 -25.19 24.14
C LEU A 289 11.63 -24.34 23.72
N ARG A 290 10.43 -24.91 23.73
CA ARG A 290 9.19 -24.14 23.50
C ARG A 290 8.93 -23.13 24.62
N ALA A 291 9.21 -23.49 25.88
CA ALA A 291 9.10 -22.60 27.03
C ALA A 291 10.14 -21.46 26.99
N GLU A 292 11.36 -21.74 26.52
CA GLU A 292 12.39 -20.73 26.23
C GLU A 292 11.96 -19.75 25.11
N GLY A 293 10.96 -20.13 24.31
CA GLY A 293 10.42 -19.33 23.21
C GLY A 293 10.96 -19.74 21.83
N GLU A 294 11.72 -20.82 21.74
CA GLU A 294 12.14 -21.38 20.46
C GLU A 294 10.96 -22.06 19.75
N LYS A 295 10.83 -21.79 18.44
CA LYS A 295 9.72 -22.30 17.61
C LYS A 295 10.03 -23.69 17.07
N VAL A 296 10.05 -24.69 17.94
CA VAL A 296 10.34 -26.09 17.60
C VAL A 296 9.25 -26.66 16.67
N LYS A 297 9.64 -27.27 15.56
CA LYS A 297 8.73 -27.75 14.50
C LYS A 297 8.90 -29.26 14.28
N ASP A 298 8.18 -30.02 15.08
CA ASP A 298 8.42 -31.46 15.22
C ASP A 298 7.36 -32.31 14.47
N ASP A 299 6.25 -31.68 14.06
CA ASP A 299 5.10 -32.37 13.48
C ASP A 299 5.30 -32.67 11.98
N PRO A 300 5.42 -33.95 11.56
CA PRO A 300 5.70 -34.30 10.18
C PRO A 300 4.53 -33.92 9.25
N ALA A 301 3.28 -34.03 9.72
CA ALA A 301 2.10 -33.68 8.94
C ALA A 301 2.04 -32.18 8.60
N LEU A 302 2.38 -31.31 9.57
CA LEU A 302 2.43 -29.87 9.36
C LEU A 302 3.59 -29.49 8.42
N LEU A 303 4.73 -30.16 8.53
CA LEU A 303 5.87 -29.94 7.65
C LEU A 303 5.57 -30.34 6.20
N LYS A 304 4.94 -31.50 5.98
CA LYS A 304 4.46 -31.91 4.64
C LYS A 304 3.46 -30.89 4.08
N LYS A 305 2.51 -30.40 4.88
CA LYS A 305 1.56 -29.34 4.48
C LYS A 305 2.28 -28.03 4.14
N ALA A 306 3.27 -27.62 4.94
CA ALA A 306 4.05 -26.41 4.70
C ALA A 306 4.90 -26.51 3.42
N LEU A 307 5.47 -27.68 3.15
CA LEU A 307 6.19 -27.99 1.92
C LEU A 307 5.26 -27.85 0.70
N LYS A 308 4.09 -28.50 0.71
CA LYS A 308 3.08 -28.35 -0.35
C LYS A 308 2.66 -26.89 -0.56
N LYS A 309 2.49 -26.11 0.51
CA LYS A 309 2.21 -24.66 0.40
C LYS A 309 3.37 -23.91 -0.27
N LYS A 310 4.62 -24.22 0.07
CA LYS A 310 5.82 -23.62 -0.54
C LYS A 310 5.90 -23.92 -2.03
N GLU A 311 5.58 -25.15 -2.43
CA GLU A 311 5.53 -25.58 -3.84
C GLU A 311 4.43 -24.87 -4.62
N LYS A 312 3.18 -24.87 -4.12
CA LYS A 312 2.08 -24.11 -4.73
C LYS A 312 2.41 -22.63 -4.91
N MET A 313 3.11 -22.03 -3.94
CA MET A 313 3.54 -20.63 -4.06
C MET A 313 4.64 -20.44 -5.12
N ARG A 314 5.53 -21.42 -5.30
CA ARG A 314 6.54 -21.41 -6.38
C ARG A 314 5.87 -21.56 -7.74
N GLU A 315 4.92 -22.48 -7.89
CA GLU A 315 4.13 -22.65 -9.12
C GLU A 315 3.39 -21.37 -9.50
N LYS A 316 2.69 -20.75 -8.56
CA LYS A 316 2.02 -19.46 -8.79
C LYS A 316 2.98 -18.36 -9.24
N LYS A 317 4.19 -18.32 -8.66
CA LYS A 317 5.23 -17.37 -9.07
C LYS A 317 5.74 -17.67 -10.48
N LYS A 318 5.98 -18.96 -10.79
CA LYS A 318 6.40 -19.43 -12.12
C LYS A 318 5.35 -19.06 -13.17
N ALA A 319 4.08 -19.40 -12.94
CA ALA A 319 2.98 -19.06 -13.86
C ALA A 319 2.83 -17.56 -14.10
N LYS A 320 2.95 -16.73 -13.05
CA LYS A 320 2.94 -15.26 -13.21
C LYS A 320 4.14 -14.75 -13.98
N TRP A 321 5.28 -15.41 -13.88
CA TRP A 321 6.48 -15.03 -14.62
C TRP A 321 6.35 -15.39 -16.10
N THR A 322 5.88 -16.60 -16.41
CA THR A 322 5.62 -17.03 -17.79
C THR A 322 4.55 -16.16 -18.44
N GLU A 323 3.45 -15.85 -17.74
CA GLU A 323 2.43 -14.92 -18.24
C GLU A 323 3.03 -13.55 -18.58
N ARG A 324 3.92 -13.01 -17.73
CA ARG A 324 4.61 -11.75 -18.03
C ARG A 324 5.47 -11.86 -19.27
N GLN A 325 6.25 -12.92 -19.42
CA GLN A 325 7.07 -13.16 -20.61
C GLN A 325 6.19 -13.25 -21.87
N ASP A 326 5.09 -14.01 -21.81
CA ASP A 326 4.14 -14.13 -22.92
C ASP A 326 3.50 -12.78 -23.28
N THR A 327 3.14 -11.96 -22.29
CA THR A 327 2.61 -10.62 -22.57
C THR A 327 3.63 -9.70 -23.21
N VAL A 328 4.92 -9.84 -22.88
CA VAL A 328 6.01 -9.09 -23.51
C VAL A 328 6.21 -9.56 -24.95
N ASN A 329 6.29 -10.87 -25.17
CA ASN A 329 6.44 -11.46 -26.50
C ASN A 329 5.27 -11.07 -27.42
N LYS A 330 4.03 -11.21 -26.96
CA LYS A 330 2.83 -10.77 -27.69
C LYS A 330 2.85 -9.27 -28.02
N LYS A 331 3.41 -8.43 -27.15
CA LYS A 331 3.55 -6.98 -27.43
C LYS A 331 4.60 -6.71 -28.49
N ILE A 332 5.70 -7.46 -28.48
CA ILE A 332 6.76 -7.39 -29.49
C ILE A 332 6.20 -7.84 -30.83
N GLU A 333 5.58 -9.02 -30.90
CA GLU A 333 4.93 -9.57 -32.09
C GLU A 333 3.92 -8.60 -32.69
N LYS A 334 2.97 -8.09 -31.88
CA LYS A 334 1.99 -7.09 -32.35
C LYS A 334 2.62 -5.82 -32.92
N ARG A 335 3.77 -5.38 -32.38
CA ARG A 335 4.50 -4.22 -32.93
C ARG A 335 5.16 -4.57 -34.26
N GLN A 336 5.75 -5.76 -34.37
CA GLN A 336 6.35 -6.23 -35.62
C GLN A 336 5.31 -6.46 -36.71
N GLU A 337 4.18 -7.10 -36.39
CA GLU A 337 3.06 -7.28 -37.32
C GLU A 337 2.54 -5.95 -37.85
N LYS A 338 2.34 -4.96 -36.96
CA LYS A 338 1.94 -3.60 -37.37
C LYS A 338 2.97 -2.98 -38.31
N ARG A 339 4.27 -3.11 -38.00
CA ARG A 339 5.35 -2.61 -38.87
C ARG A 339 5.32 -3.30 -40.24
N GLN A 340 5.19 -4.62 -40.27
CA GLN A 340 5.11 -5.39 -41.51
C GLN A 340 3.88 -5.01 -42.33
N LYS A 341 2.72 -4.85 -41.69
CA LYS A 341 1.48 -4.41 -42.34
C LYS A 341 1.64 -3.02 -42.96
N ASN A 342 2.16 -2.05 -42.21
CA ASN A 342 2.41 -0.69 -42.71
C ASN A 342 3.42 -0.69 -43.88
N ILE A 343 4.46 -1.53 -43.83
CA ILE A 343 5.41 -1.67 -44.93
C ILE A 343 4.74 -2.28 -46.17
N LYS A 344 3.91 -3.32 -46.00
CA LYS A 344 3.14 -3.93 -47.10
C LYS A 344 2.18 -2.92 -47.72
N GLU A 345 1.43 -2.17 -46.91
CA GLU A 345 0.54 -1.10 -47.36
C GLU A 345 1.30 0.02 -48.12
N ARG A 346 2.48 0.44 -47.63
CA ARG A 346 3.35 1.39 -48.36
C ARG A 346 3.83 0.85 -49.70
N LYS A 347 4.15 -0.45 -49.78
CA LYS A 347 4.54 -1.10 -51.04
C LYS A 347 3.35 -1.15 -52.02
N GLN A 348 2.16 -1.53 -51.54
CA GLN A 348 0.96 -1.59 -52.38
C GLN A 348 0.53 -0.21 -52.86
N THR A 349 0.43 0.79 -51.97
CA THR A 349 0.09 2.17 -52.37
C THR A 349 1.06 2.75 -53.41
N LYS A 350 2.36 2.40 -53.37
CA LYS A 350 3.32 2.76 -54.44
C LYS A 350 3.00 2.06 -55.76
N LYS A 351 2.68 0.77 -55.75
CA LYS A 351 2.25 0.02 -56.94
C LYS A 351 0.94 0.59 -57.51
N ASP A 352 -0.06 0.81 -56.66
CA ASP A 352 -1.36 1.37 -57.05
C ASP A 352 -1.22 2.78 -57.65
N LYS A 353 -0.34 3.63 -57.09
CA LYS A 353 -0.03 4.94 -57.67
C LYS A 353 0.58 4.82 -59.06
N LYS A 354 1.52 3.90 -59.28
CA LYS A 354 2.11 3.64 -60.60
C LYS A 354 1.06 3.15 -61.59
N ILE A 355 0.19 2.22 -61.17
CA ILE A 355 -0.91 1.69 -61.99
C ILE A 355 -1.88 2.81 -62.37
N LYS A 356 -2.30 3.64 -61.39
CA LYS A 356 -3.20 4.79 -61.64
C LYS A 356 -2.58 5.80 -62.60
N GLN A 357 -1.29 6.10 -62.48
CA GLN A 357 -0.60 7.02 -63.40
C GLN A 357 -0.51 6.46 -64.82
N ALA A 358 -0.22 5.16 -64.98
CA ALA A 358 -0.19 4.51 -66.29
C ALA A 358 -1.58 4.46 -66.96
N LYS A 359 -2.64 4.14 -66.18
CA LYS A 359 -4.03 4.21 -66.65
C LYS A 359 -4.43 5.62 -67.11
N LYS A 360 -4.08 6.66 -66.35
CA LYS A 360 -4.32 8.07 -66.75
C LYS A 360 -3.60 8.46 -68.05
N LYS A 361 -2.47 7.82 -68.37
CA LYS A 361 -1.73 8.03 -69.62
C LYS A 361 -2.19 7.11 -70.76
N GLY A 362 -3.32 6.40 -70.60
CA GLY A 362 -3.85 5.50 -71.63
C GLY A 362 -3.05 4.21 -71.86
N ARG A 363 -2.06 3.90 -71.00
CA ARG A 363 -1.25 2.69 -71.15
C ARG A 363 -1.95 1.51 -70.45
N MET A 364 -2.36 0.51 -71.24
CA MET A 364 -2.81 -0.79 -70.72
C MET A 364 -1.64 -1.47 -70.00
N ILE A 365 -1.87 -1.97 -68.79
CA ILE A 365 -0.86 -2.69 -68.00
C ILE A 365 -1.28 -4.16 -67.97
N PRO A 366 -0.63 -5.04 -68.76
CA PRO A 366 -0.87 -6.48 -68.69
C PRO A 366 -0.32 -7.04 -67.37
N GLY A 367 -1.12 -7.87 -66.69
CA GLY A 367 -0.70 -8.61 -65.50
C GLY A 367 -0.85 -7.90 -64.15
N PHE A 368 -1.66 -6.83 -64.07
CA PHE A 368 -2.10 -6.20 -62.82
C PHE A 368 -3.62 -6.05 -62.75
#